data_AF-A0A0F8ZGL7-F1
#
_entry.id   AF-A0A0F8ZGL7-F1
#
_cell.length_a   1.000
_cell.length_b   1.000
_cell.length_c   1.000
_cell.angle_alpha   90.00
_cell.angle_beta   90.00
_cell.angle_gamma   90.00
#
_symmetry.space_group_name_H-M   'P 1'
#
loop_
_entity.id
_entity.type
_entity.pdbx_description
1 polymer ?
#
loop_
_entity_poly.entity_id
_entity_poly.type
_entity_poly.pdbx_seq_one_letter_code
_entity_poly.pdbx_strand_id
1 'polypeptide(L)'
;AFLDVSLASDGKVLDGAVFSTSAAPTVDAGVANKKYVDDEITAAHVSARCKAWVTHNSAGVIQGSGFNITSTVQNDTGDYTVTWDTDFADTNYAVSITSHTATDEGTFCSIKTKAVGSVRYTVTNRAGSNVDFACDVMAFGDQ
;
A
#
# COMPACT_ATOMS: atom_id res chain seq x y z
N ALA A 1 29.67 -28.80 30.75
CA ALA A 1 29.49 -28.16 32.06
C ALA A 1 28.70 -29.14 32.92
N PHE A 2 29.26 -29.63 34.02
CA PHE A 2 28.50 -30.47 34.95
C PHE A 2 27.80 -29.57 35.96
N LEU A 3 26.57 -29.93 36.31
CA LEU A 3 25.73 -29.21 37.26
C LEU A 3 25.99 -29.81 38.65
N ASP A 4 26.67 -29.07 39.54
CA ASP A 4 26.85 -29.51 40.91
C ASP A 4 25.57 -29.23 41.71
N VAL A 5 24.83 -30.30 42.05
CA VAL A 5 23.66 -30.22 42.92
C VAL A 5 24.09 -30.62 44.32
N SER A 6 24.01 -29.67 45.26
CA SER A 6 24.27 -29.95 46.68
C SER A 6 23.02 -30.56 47.32
N LEU A 7 23.17 -31.76 47.87
CA LEU A 7 22.11 -32.49 48.56
C LEU A 7 22.25 -32.29 50.08
N ALA A 8 21.14 -32.30 50.80
CA ALA A 8 21.11 -32.44 52.25
C ALA A 8 21.66 -33.82 52.66
N SER A 9 22.02 -33.96 53.93
CA SER A 9 22.54 -35.20 54.50
C SER A 9 21.54 -36.36 54.46
N ASP A 10 20.25 -36.08 54.23
CA ASP A 10 19.18 -37.07 54.01
C ASP A 10 18.95 -37.40 52.52
N GLY A 11 19.80 -36.89 51.62
CA GLY A 11 19.73 -37.11 50.18
C GLY A 11 18.67 -36.27 49.46
N LYS A 12 17.95 -35.40 50.15
CA LYS A 12 17.01 -34.47 49.50
C LYS A 12 17.74 -33.26 48.96
N VAL A 13 17.22 -32.68 47.89
CA VAL A 13 17.71 -31.40 47.39
C VAL A 13 17.49 -30.35 48.48
N LEU A 14 18.51 -29.54 48.77
CA LEU A 14 18.38 -28.44 49.73
C LEU A 14 17.23 -27.53 49.27
N ASP A 15 16.18 -27.45 50.09
CA ASP A 15 15.00 -26.63 49.84
C ASP A 15 15.43 -25.15 49.86
N GLY A 16 15.64 -24.59 48.66
CA GLY A 16 16.38 -23.34 48.47
C GLY A 16 17.34 -23.36 47.28
N ALA A 17 17.54 -24.51 46.62
CA ALA A 17 18.00 -24.53 45.23
C ALA A 17 16.92 -23.85 44.38
N VAL A 18 16.94 -22.52 44.35
CA VAL A 18 16.19 -21.70 43.41
C VAL A 18 16.60 -22.21 42.04
N PHE A 19 15.76 -23.04 41.45
CA PHE A 19 15.73 -23.22 40.02
C PHE A 19 15.58 -21.80 39.48
N SER A 20 16.68 -21.21 39.02
CA SER A 20 16.59 -20.10 38.08
C SER A 20 16.05 -20.73 36.81
N THR A 21 14.72 -20.90 36.78
CA THR A 21 14.03 -20.94 35.52
C THR A 21 14.51 -19.69 34.79
N SER A 22 15.05 -19.88 33.58
CA SER A 22 15.43 -18.78 32.71
C SER A 22 14.32 -17.75 32.78
N ALA A 23 14.60 -16.57 33.34
CA ALA A 23 13.58 -15.63 33.76
C ALA A 23 12.51 -15.53 32.68
N ALA A 24 11.25 -15.75 33.06
CA ALA A 24 10.13 -15.44 32.17
C ALA A 24 10.39 -14.02 31.62
N PRO A 25 10.23 -13.77 30.31
CA PRO A 25 10.56 -12.48 29.73
C PRO A 25 9.95 -11.40 30.62
N THR A 26 10.80 -10.49 31.10
CA THR A 26 10.33 -9.38 31.93
C THR A 26 9.25 -8.65 31.15
N VAL A 27 8.28 -8.06 31.84
CA VAL A 27 7.13 -7.38 31.22
C VAL A 27 7.59 -6.41 30.12
N ASP A 28 8.76 -5.80 30.30
CA ASP A 28 9.45 -4.95 29.34
C ASP A 28 9.89 -5.66 28.04
N ALA A 29 10.40 -6.89 28.11
CA ALA A 29 10.78 -7.66 26.92
C ALA A 29 9.55 -8.09 26.09
N GLY A 30 8.45 -8.46 26.76
CA GLY A 30 7.18 -8.77 26.09
C GLY A 30 6.58 -7.55 25.38
N VAL A 31 6.58 -6.39 26.05
CA VAL A 31 6.12 -5.12 25.48
C VAL A 31 7.03 -4.66 24.34
N ALA A 32 8.35 -4.76 24.50
CA ALA A 32 9.32 -4.40 23.46
C ALA A 32 9.15 -5.27 22.20
N ASN A 33 9.00 -6.59 22.37
CA ASN A 33 8.76 -7.49 21.24
C ASN A 33 7.44 -7.18 20.53
N LYS A 34 6.37 -6.89 21.27
CA LYS A 34 5.09 -6.51 20.66
C LYS A 34 5.24 -5.21 19.87
N LYS A 35 5.87 -4.19 20.46
CA LYS A 35 6.12 -2.91 19.77
C LYS A 35 6.92 -3.11 18.49
N TYR A 36 8.00 -3.89 18.54
CA TYR A 36 8.79 -4.20 17.36
C TYR A 36 7.95 -4.86 16.26
N VAL A 37 7.16 -5.89 16.62
CA VAL A 37 6.29 -6.57 15.65
C VAL A 37 5.23 -5.62 15.08
N ASP A 38 4.61 -4.77 15.91
CA ASP A 38 3.62 -3.79 15.46
C ASP A 38 4.25 -2.74 14.51
N ASP A 39 5.44 -2.24 14.83
CA ASP A 39 6.16 -1.26 14.01
C ASP A 39 6.55 -1.87 12.65
N GLU A 40 7.07 -3.11 12.64
CA GLU A 40 7.42 -3.84 11.42
C GLU A 40 6.18 -4.14 10.55
N ILE A 41 5.09 -4.59 11.16
CA ILE A 41 3.81 -4.81 10.46
C ILE A 41 3.29 -3.50 9.87
N THR A 42 3.41 -2.39 10.61
CA THR A 42 2.98 -1.09 10.15
C THR A 42 3.82 -0.66 8.94
N ALA A 43 5.14 -0.73 9.03
CA ALA A 43 6.06 -0.37 7.95
C ALA A 43 5.83 -1.20 6.68
N ALA A 44 5.74 -2.53 6.81
CA ALA A 44 5.50 -3.44 5.68
C ALA A 44 4.14 -3.19 5.01
N HIS A 45 3.14 -2.78 5.78
CA HIS A 45 1.84 -2.48 5.21
C HIS A 45 1.79 -1.15 4.45
N VAL A 46 2.66 -0.18 4.71
CA VAL A 46 2.61 1.11 4.00
C VAL A 46 3.09 0.95 2.55
N SER A 47 4.06 0.08 2.28
CA SER A 47 4.66 -0.10 0.96
C SER A 47 3.80 -0.90 -0.02
N ALA A 48 2.97 -1.84 0.44
CA ALA A 48 2.24 -2.78 -0.42
C ALA A 48 0.82 -2.36 -0.85
N ARG A 49 0.42 -1.09 -0.66
CA ARG A 49 -0.97 -0.62 -0.93
C ARG A 49 -1.07 0.21 -2.20
N CYS A 50 -2.30 0.32 -2.72
CA CYS A 50 -2.64 1.37 -3.69
C CYS A 50 -2.29 2.74 -3.10
N LYS A 51 -1.49 3.52 -3.83
CA LYS A 51 -0.93 4.80 -3.39
C LYS A 51 -1.71 6.00 -3.88
N ALA A 52 -2.50 5.82 -4.94
CA ALA A 52 -3.46 6.82 -5.38
C ALA A 52 -4.62 6.14 -6.08
N TRP A 53 -5.84 6.62 -5.85
CA TRP A 53 -6.98 6.21 -6.66
C TRP A 53 -8.01 7.33 -6.84
N VAL A 54 -8.64 7.34 -8.01
CA VAL A 54 -9.73 8.26 -8.34
C VAL A 54 -10.71 7.60 -9.28
N THR A 55 -11.99 7.94 -9.11
CA THR A 55 -13.00 7.81 -10.16
C THR A 55 -13.30 9.22 -10.67
N HIS A 56 -13.30 9.44 -11.98
CA HIS A 56 -13.74 10.71 -12.57
C HIS A 56 -14.79 10.46 -13.66
N ASN A 57 -15.64 11.44 -13.92
CA ASN A 57 -16.63 11.36 -15.01
C ASN A 57 -16.01 11.66 -16.39
N SER A 58 -16.79 11.60 -17.45
CA SER A 58 -16.33 11.85 -18.82
C SER A 58 -15.75 13.25 -19.06
N ALA A 59 -16.15 14.24 -18.25
CA ALA A 59 -15.58 15.60 -18.27
C ALA A 59 -14.31 15.74 -17.43
N GLY A 60 -13.76 14.65 -16.90
CA GLY A 60 -12.58 14.68 -16.03
C GLY A 60 -12.86 15.23 -14.64
N VAL A 61 -14.11 15.22 -14.14
CA VAL A 61 -14.45 15.68 -12.79
C VAL A 61 -14.47 14.51 -11.82
N ILE A 62 -13.71 14.61 -10.73
CA ILE A 62 -13.64 13.61 -9.64
C ILE A 62 -15.05 13.29 -9.11
N GLN A 63 -15.32 12.01 -8.92
CA GLN A 63 -16.56 11.47 -8.38
C GLN A 63 -16.29 10.84 -7.01
N GLY A 64 -17.05 11.26 -5.99
CA GLY A 64 -16.90 10.73 -4.63
C GLY A 64 -15.59 11.15 -3.96
N SER A 65 -15.12 10.34 -3.01
CA SER A 65 -13.79 10.49 -2.41
C SER A 65 -12.73 9.83 -3.29
N GLY A 66 -11.53 10.39 -3.36
CA GLY A 66 -10.34 9.72 -3.87
C GLY A 66 -9.27 9.64 -2.78
N PHE A 67 -8.16 8.97 -3.07
CA PHE A 67 -6.99 8.97 -2.18
C PHE A 67 -5.77 9.47 -2.93
N ASN A 68 -5.07 10.44 -2.34
CA ASN A 68 -3.84 11.02 -2.88
C ASN A 68 -3.99 11.66 -4.27
N ILE A 69 -5.06 12.46 -4.46
CA ILE A 69 -5.39 13.11 -5.73
C ILE A 69 -5.59 14.60 -5.48
N THR A 70 -4.85 15.43 -6.20
CA THR A 70 -5.08 16.88 -6.21
C THR A 70 -6.12 17.26 -7.26
N SER A 71 -6.04 16.68 -8.46
CA SER A 71 -6.93 17.04 -9.56
C SER A 71 -7.00 16.00 -10.66
N THR A 72 -8.07 16.08 -11.45
CA THR A 72 -8.22 15.44 -12.75
C THR A 72 -8.60 16.51 -13.76
N VAL A 73 -7.94 16.49 -14.92
CA VAL A 73 -8.15 17.48 -16.00
C VAL A 73 -8.35 16.73 -17.31
N GLN A 74 -9.42 17.04 -18.01
CA GLN A 74 -9.59 16.66 -19.42
C GLN A 74 -8.87 17.69 -20.29
N ASN A 75 -7.82 17.26 -20.99
CA ASN A 75 -7.01 18.12 -21.86
C ASN A 75 -7.63 18.29 -23.25
N ASP A 76 -8.27 17.22 -23.74
CA ASP A 76 -8.95 17.11 -25.03
C ASP A 76 -9.91 15.91 -24.96
N THR A 77 -10.69 15.65 -26.02
CA THR A 77 -11.54 14.45 -26.08
C THR A 77 -10.68 13.19 -25.85
N GLY A 78 -11.10 12.39 -24.88
CA GLY A 78 -10.49 11.16 -24.41
C GLY A 78 -9.11 11.33 -23.78
N ASP A 79 -8.58 12.53 -23.55
CA ASP A 79 -7.23 12.77 -23.02
C ASP A 79 -7.31 13.39 -21.62
N TYR A 80 -6.81 12.67 -20.62
CA TYR A 80 -6.92 13.05 -19.21
C TYR A 80 -5.56 13.08 -18.53
N THR A 81 -5.39 14.04 -17.61
CA THR A 81 -4.28 14.10 -16.65
C THR A 81 -4.82 13.97 -15.23
N VAL A 82 -4.28 13.05 -14.45
CA VAL A 82 -4.53 12.94 -13.00
C VAL A 82 -3.27 13.39 -12.26
N THR A 83 -3.43 14.31 -11.31
CA THR A 83 -2.35 14.86 -10.48
C THR A 83 -2.44 14.29 -9.08
N TRP A 84 -1.32 13.80 -8.56
CA TRP A 84 -1.21 13.25 -7.21
C TRP A 84 -1.05 14.36 -6.17
N ASP A 85 -1.51 14.11 -4.95
CA ASP A 85 -1.29 15.03 -3.82
C ASP A 85 0.11 14.89 -3.21
N THR A 86 0.55 13.64 -3.06
CA THR A 86 1.91 13.23 -2.74
C THR A 86 2.50 12.51 -3.94
N ASP A 87 3.65 12.99 -4.40
CA ASP A 87 4.39 12.44 -5.54
C ASP A 87 4.89 11.02 -5.25
N PHE A 88 5.04 10.23 -6.31
CA PHE A 88 5.84 9.00 -6.27
C PHE A 88 7.33 9.34 -6.23
N ALA A 89 8.13 8.48 -5.62
CA ALA A 89 9.58 8.68 -5.49
C ALA A 89 10.28 8.81 -6.87
N ASP A 90 9.77 8.11 -7.87
CA ASP A 90 10.22 8.19 -9.26
C ASP A 90 9.09 7.85 -10.26
N THR A 91 9.42 7.78 -11.55
CA THR A 91 8.45 7.42 -12.61
C THR A 91 8.21 5.91 -12.76
N ASN A 92 8.87 5.06 -11.98
CA ASN A 92 8.78 3.60 -12.00
C ASN A 92 7.71 3.07 -11.04
N TYR A 93 6.48 3.55 -11.22
CA TYR A 93 5.28 3.02 -10.58
C TYR A 93 4.36 2.29 -11.58
N ALA A 94 3.42 1.49 -11.12
CA ALA A 94 2.37 0.88 -11.94
C ALA A 94 1.09 1.72 -11.89
N VAL A 95 0.34 1.76 -12.98
CA VAL A 95 -1.00 2.38 -13.05
C VAL A 95 -1.94 1.42 -13.76
N SER A 96 -3.13 1.24 -13.21
CA SER A 96 -4.25 0.56 -13.86
C SER A 96 -5.37 1.57 -14.12
N ILE A 97 -5.94 1.54 -15.32
CA ILE A 97 -6.99 2.47 -15.75
C ILE A 97 -8.11 1.66 -16.38
N THR A 98 -9.34 1.89 -15.94
CA THR A 98 -10.54 1.22 -16.46
C THR A 98 -11.60 2.25 -16.80
N SER A 99 -12.13 2.19 -18.02
CA SER A 99 -13.26 3.00 -18.47
C SER A 99 -14.59 2.37 -18.08
N HIS A 100 -15.58 3.20 -17.75
CA HIS A 100 -16.95 2.80 -17.50
C HIS A 100 -17.77 3.05 -18.76
N THR A 101 -18.34 2.02 -19.34
CA THR A 101 -19.25 2.14 -20.49
C THR A 101 -20.50 1.29 -20.23
N ALA A 102 -21.67 1.87 -20.51
CA ALA A 102 -22.94 1.16 -20.46
C ALA A 102 -23.38 0.64 -21.85
N THR A 103 -22.77 1.15 -22.93
CA THR A 103 -23.29 0.98 -24.30
C THR A 103 -22.22 0.69 -25.36
N ASP A 104 -20.95 1.03 -25.10
CA ASP A 104 -19.86 0.87 -26.06
C ASP A 104 -18.96 -0.31 -25.67
N GLU A 105 -19.03 -1.38 -26.46
CA GLU A 105 -18.10 -2.50 -26.36
C GLU A 105 -16.73 -2.10 -26.95
N GLY A 106 -15.68 -2.18 -26.14
CA GLY A 106 -14.29 -2.01 -26.59
C GLY A 106 -13.76 -0.59 -26.47
N THR A 107 -13.77 -0.03 -25.27
CA THR A 107 -12.94 1.12 -24.91
C THR A 107 -11.59 0.65 -24.38
N PHE A 108 -10.54 1.39 -24.71
CA PHE A 108 -9.16 1.07 -24.34
C PHE A 108 -8.55 2.29 -23.67
N CYS A 109 -7.98 2.09 -22.48
CA CYS A 109 -7.22 3.12 -21.77
C CYS A 109 -5.73 2.88 -22.01
N SER A 110 -5.00 3.91 -22.44
CA SER A 110 -3.57 3.83 -22.73
C SER A 110 -2.81 4.95 -22.04
N ILE A 111 -1.79 4.60 -21.24
CA ILE A 111 -0.92 5.57 -20.58
C ILE A 111 -0.06 6.26 -21.65
N LYS A 112 -0.10 7.59 -21.68
CA LYS A 112 0.77 8.41 -22.55
C LYS A 112 2.07 8.73 -21.88
N THR A 113 2.00 9.23 -20.65
CA THR A 113 3.17 9.70 -19.90
C THR A 113 2.96 9.50 -18.40
N LYS A 114 4.05 9.18 -17.70
CA LYS A 114 4.11 9.10 -16.25
C LYS A 114 5.12 10.14 -15.76
N ALA A 115 4.71 10.96 -14.83
CA ALA A 115 5.56 11.84 -14.04
C ALA A 115 5.44 11.43 -12.55
N VAL A 116 6.38 11.90 -11.73
CA VAL A 116 6.35 11.65 -10.27
C VAL A 116 5.05 12.14 -9.64
N GLY A 117 4.52 13.28 -10.09
CA GLY A 117 3.29 13.90 -9.58
C GLY A 117 2.04 13.74 -10.45
N SER A 118 2.11 13.01 -11.57
CA SER A 118 0.94 12.82 -12.43
C SER A 118 1.03 11.65 -13.40
N VAL A 119 -0.13 11.19 -13.88
CA VAL A 119 -0.25 10.33 -15.06
C VAL A 119 -1.15 10.99 -16.09
N ARG A 120 -0.77 10.88 -17.37
CA ARG A 120 -1.61 11.23 -18.51
C ARG A 120 -1.94 9.99 -19.31
N TYR A 121 -3.19 9.86 -19.74
CA TYR A 121 -3.66 8.74 -20.55
C TYR A 121 -4.70 9.18 -21.55
N THR A 122 -4.95 8.29 -22.52
CA THR A 122 -6.04 8.41 -23.48
C THR A 122 -7.03 7.28 -23.34
N VAL A 123 -8.28 7.56 -23.67
CA VAL A 123 -9.36 6.60 -23.85
C VAL A 123 -9.77 6.62 -25.32
N THR A 124 -9.67 5.46 -25.96
CA THR A 124 -10.05 5.27 -27.37
C THR A 124 -11.11 4.20 -27.51
N ASN A 125 -11.99 4.33 -28.50
CA ASN A 125 -12.90 3.25 -28.88
C ASN A 125 -12.21 2.22 -29.80
N ARG A 126 -12.93 1.17 -30.19
CA ARG A 126 -12.45 0.13 -31.12
C ARG A 126 -12.04 0.66 -32.49
N ALA A 127 -12.56 1.80 -32.93
CA ALA A 127 -12.17 2.44 -34.18
C ALA A 127 -10.88 3.28 -34.05
N GLY A 128 -10.30 3.36 -32.85
CA GLY A 128 -9.09 4.15 -32.58
C GLY A 128 -9.37 5.65 -32.39
N SER A 129 -10.63 6.07 -32.33
CA SER A 129 -10.98 7.46 -32.05
C SER A 129 -10.96 7.71 -30.55
N ASN A 130 -10.44 8.86 -30.13
CA ASN A 130 -10.56 9.30 -28.75
C ASN A 130 -12.03 9.55 -28.39
N VAL A 131 -12.40 9.16 -27.18
CA VAL A 131 -13.78 9.24 -26.68
C VAL A 131 -13.78 9.57 -25.19
N ASP A 132 -14.78 10.33 -24.77
CA ASP A 132 -14.92 10.74 -23.37
C ASP A 132 -15.69 9.70 -22.56
N PHE A 133 -15.06 9.18 -21.50
CA PHE A 133 -15.69 8.23 -20.59
C PHE A 133 -15.29 8.48 -19.15
N ALA A 134 -16.18 8.12 -18.23
CA ALA A 134 -15.80 8.01 -16.83
C ALA A 134 -14.75 6.90 -16.69
N CYS A 135 -13.74 7.11 -15.85
CA CYS A 135 -12.72 6.09 -15.59
C CYS A 135 -12.36 6.00 -14.11
N ASP A 136 -11.91 4.81 -13.71
CA ASP A 136 -11.15 4.60 -12.49
C ASP A 136 -9.66 4.56 -12.82
N VAL A 137 -8.86 5.20 -11.99
CA VAL A 137 -7.40 5.21 -12.07
C VAL A 137 -6.87 4.77 -10.72
N MET A 138 -5.95 3.81 -10.72
CA MET A 138 -5.28 3.30 -9.52
C MET A 138 -3.78 3.25 -9.76
N ALA A 139 -2.97 3.70 -8.81
CA ALA A 139 -1.52 3.72 -8.92
C ALA A 139 -0.84 3.00 -7.75
N PHE A 140 0.25 2.27 -8.04
CA PHE A 140 1.01 1.45 -7.10
C PHE A 140 2.50 1.68 -7.29
N GLY A 141 3.26 1.86 -6.22
CA GLY A 141 4.70 2.12 -6.29
C GLY A 141 5.20 2.79 -5.01
N ASP A 142 6.43 3.28 -5.06
CA ASP A 142 7.05 3.97 -3.92
C ASP A 142 6.73 5.47 -3.94
N GLN A 143 6.44 6.04 -2.76
CA GLN A 143 6.21 7.47 -2.52
C GLN A 143 7.20 7.98 -1.51
#